data_AF-A0AAV5BTT8-F1
#
_entry.id   AF-A0AAV5BTT8-F1
#
_cell.length_a   1.000
_cell.length_b   1.000
_cell.length_c   1.000
_cell.angle_alpha   90.00
_cell.angle_beta   90.00
_cell.angle_gamma   90.00
#
_symmetry.space_group_name_H-M   'P 1'
#
loop_
_entity.id
_entity.type
_entity.pdbx_description
1 polymer ?
#
loop_
_entity_poly.entity_id
_entity_poly.type
_entity_poly.pdbx_seq_one_letter_code
_entity_poly.pdbx_strand_id
1 'polypeptide(L)'
;MATMRAAAAAGVLLVLSALAVVHAEDPYLFFEWKVTYGTKSLLGVPQKVILINGEFPGPRINCSSNNNIVVNVFNQLDQPLLFTWSVRSPGTAG
;
A
#
# COMPACT_ATOMS: atom_id res chain seq x y z
N MET A 1 -20.28 13.55 50.78
CA MET A 1 -19.78 14.39 49.67
C MET A 1 -18.56 13.78 48.95
N ALA A 2 -17.57 13.23 49.67
CA ALA A 2 -16.39 12.59 49.05
C ALA A 2 -16.70 11.31 48.24
N THR A 3 -17.66 10.49 48.69
CA THR A 3 -18.06 9.23 48.02
C THR A 3 -18.72 9.45 46.66
N MET A 4 -19.58 10.46 46.53
CA MET A 4 -20.22 10.82 45.26
C MET A 4 -19.23 11.33 44.20
N ARG A 5 -18.16 12.03 44.63
CA ARG A 5 -17.10 12.50 43.73
C ARG A 5 -16.25 11.34 43.17
N ALA A 6 -15.96 10.34 44.00
CA ALA A 6 -15.24 9.15 43.57
C ALA A 6 -16.04 8.31 42.56
N ALA A 7 -17.35 8.15 42.79
CA ALA A 7 -18.23 7.43 41.87
C ALA A 7 -18.35 8.13 40.51
N ALA A 8 -18.47 9.46 40.50
CA ALA A 8 -18.49 10.24 39.26
C ALA A 8 -17.16 10.11 38.48
N ALA A 9 -16.01 10.19 39.18
CA ALA A 9 -14.71 10.03 38.55
C ALA A 9 -14.50 8.62 37.96
N ALA A 10 -14.94 7.58 38.68
CA ALA A 10 -14.90 6.20 38.19
C ALA A 10 -15.80 6.00 36.95
N GLY A 11 -17.00 6.58 36.96
CA GLY A 11 -17.92 6.54 35.82
C GLY A 11 -17.33 7.24 34.58
N VAL A 12 -16.70 8.40 34.75
CA VAL A 12 -16.01 9.10 33.66
C VAL A 12 -14.86 8.27 33.10
N LEU A 13 -14.04 7.66 33.96
CA LEU A 13 -12.92 6.81 33.52
C LEU A 13 -13.40 5.56 32.74
N LEU A 14 -14.51 4.96 33.16
CA LEU A 14 -15.12 3.82 32.47
C LEU A 14 -15.65 4.19 31.08
N VAL A 15 -16.28 5.37 30.96
CA VAL A 15 -16.73 5.89 29.66
C VAL A 15 -15.54 6.21 28.77
N LEU A 16 -14.49 6.84 29.30
CA LEU A 16 -13.29 7.18 28.52
C LEU A 16 -12.52 5.93 28.05
N SER A 17 -12.45 4.89 28.87
CA SER A 17 -11.83 3.61 28.48
C SER A 17 -12.66 2.83 27.47
N ALA A 18 -14.00 2.87 27.57
CA ALA A 18 -14.88 2.27 26.57
C ALA A 18 -14.85 3.01 25.21
N LEU A 19 -14.48 4.30 25.21
CA LEU A 19 -14.31 5.12 24.00
C LEU A 19 -12.88 5.01 23.41
N ALA A 20 -11.95 4.35 24.09
CA ALA A 20 -10.61 4.15 23.58
C ALA A 20 -10.64 3.11 22.44
N VAL A 21 -10.50 3.56 21.20
CA VAL A 21 -10.36 2.68 20.04
C VAL A 21 -8.89 2.25 19.94
N VAL A 22 -8.63 0.94 20.06
CA VAL A 22 -7.31 0.37 19.79
C VAL A 22 -7.22 0.03 18.30
N HIS A 23 -6.34 0.73 17.57
CA HIS A 23 -5.99 0.38 16.19
C HIS A 23 -4.79 -0.56 16.22
N ALA A 24 -5.01 -1.84 15.91
CA ALA A 24 -3.98 -2.88 15.92
C ALA A 24 -3.44 -3.23 14.51
N GLU A 25 -3.86 -2.50 13.48
CA GLU A 25 -3.46 -2.77 12.09
C GLU A 25 -2.39 -1.80 11.58
N ASP A 26 -1.58 -2.29 10.64
CA ASP A 26 -0.58 -1.50 9.94
C ASP A 26 -1.18 -0.77 8.71
N PRO A 27 -0.56 0.34 8.27
CA PRO A 27 -1.08 1.17 7.19
C PRO A 27 -1.34 0.40 5.88
N TYR A 28 -2.44 0.77 5.20
CA TYR A 28 -2.75 0.30 3.85
C TYR A 28 -2.18 1.23 2.79
N LEU A 29 -1.56 0.65 1.77
CA LEU A 29 -1.08 1.36 0.59
C LEU A 29 -1.86 0.87 -0.64
N PHE A 30 -2.57 1.79 -1.27
CA PHE A 30 -3.42 1.50 -2.43
C PHE A 30 -2.76 1.99 -3.71
N PHE A 31 -2.70 1.11 -4.71
CA PHE A 31 -2.15 1.42 -6.03
C PHE A 31 -3.13 1.01 -7.12
N GLU A 32 -3.26 1.86 -8.13
CA GLU A 32 -3.96 1.52 -9.38
C GLU A 32 -2.93 1.34 -10.48
N TRP A 33 -2.94 0.17 -11.12
CA TRP A 33 -2.03 -0.17 -12.19
C TRP A 33 -2.79 -0.42 -13.49
N LYS A 34 -2.52 0.40 -14.50
CA LYS A 34 -2.95 0.20 -15.88
C LYS A 34 -1.82 -0.44 -16.66
N VAL A 35 -2.05 -1.68 -17.09
CA VAL A 35 -1.06 -2.46 -17.84
C VAL A 35 -1.36 -2.33 -19.33
N THR A 36 -0.45 -1.71 -20.07
CA THR A 36 -0.63 -1.40 -21.49
C THR A 36 0.61 -1.77 -22.30
N TYR A 37 0.44 -1.90 -23.61
CA TYR A 37 1.57 -1.84 -24.53
C TYR A 37 1.97 -0.38 -24.75
N GLY A 38 3.27 -0.14 -24.90
CA GLY A 38 3.81 1.11 -25.39
C GLY A 38 5.13 0.91 -26.12
N THR A 39 5.72 2.01 -26.56
CA THR A 39 7.00 2.02 -27.28
C THR A 39 8.03 2.78 -26.47
N LYS A 40 9.19 2.16 -26.21
CA LYS A 40 10.34 2.79 -25.53
C LYS A 40 11.63 2.45 -26.28
N SER A 41 12.58 3.38 -26.27
CA SER A 41 13.90 3.20 -26.89
C SER A 41 14.99 3.07 -25.83
N LEU A 42 15.14 1.87 -25.26
CA LEU A 42 16.08 1.64 -24.16
C LEU A 42 17.55 1.61 -24.62
N LEU A 43 17.78 1.19 -25.87
CA LEU A 43 19.10 1.07 -26.49
C LEU A 43 19.19 1.87 -27.80
N GLY A 44 18.46 2.98 -27.88
CA GLY A 44 18.41 3.83 -29.09
C GLY A 44 17.50 3.32 -30.21
N VAL A 45 17.00 2.08 -30.12
CA VAL A 45 16.01 1.52 -31.07
C VAL A 45 14.64 1.42 -30.39
N PRO A 46 13.55 1.89 -31.03
CA PRO A 46 12.20 1.74 -30.50
C PRO A 46 11.77 0.28 -30.40
N GLN A 47 11.30 -0.13 -29.23
CA GLN A 47 10.81 -1.48 -28.96
C GLN A 47 9.42 -1.44 -28.33
N LYS A 48 8.57 -2.41 -28.68
CA LYS A 48 7.28 -2.64 -28.02
C LYS A 48 7.54 -3.25 -26.64
N VAL A 49 7.06 -2.60 -25.59
CA VAL A 49 7.24 -3.01 -24.20
C VAL A 49 5.90 -3.00 -23.47
N ILE A 50 5.82 -3.73 -22.36
CA ILE A 50 4.71 -3.66 -21.41
C ILE A 50 5.03 -2.55 -20.41
N LEU A 51 4.07 -1.66 -20.19
CA LEU A 51 4.17 -0.54 -19.28
C LEU A 51 3.17 -0.71 -18.13
N ILE A 52 3.56 -0.26 -16.95
CA ILE A 52 2.63 -0.07 -15.82
C ILE A 52 2.48 1.42 -15.63
N ASN A 53 1.27 1.95 -15.80
CA ASN A 53 0.99 3.39 -15.76
C ASN A 53 1.85 4.22 -16.74
N GLY A 54 2.24 3.65 -17.89
CA GLY A 54 3.06 4.33 -18.90
C GLY A 54 4.58 4.34 -18.59
N GLU A 55 4.99 3.74 -17.48
CA GLU A 55 6.38 3.72 -17.01
C GLU A 55 7.10 2.40 -17.32
N PHE A 56 8.40 2.52 -17.59
CA PHE A 56 9.33 1.40 -17.70
C PHE A 56 10.72 1.82 -17.19
N PRO A 57 11.29 1.17 -16.16
CA PRO A 57 10.67 0.15 -15.31
C PRO A 57 9.35 0.62 -14.67
N GLY A 58 8.48 -0.30 -14.29
CA GLY A 58 7.22 0.06 -13.62
C GLY A 58 7.44 0.79 -12.28
N PRO A 59 6.40 1.41 -11.72
CA PRO A 59 6.49 2.22 -10.51
C PRO A 59 6.93 1.38 -9.30
N ARG A 60 7.87 1.90 -8.51
CA ARG A 60 8.33 1.26 -7.29
C ARG A 60 7.28 1.42 -6.18
N ILE A 61 6.87 0.32 -5.58
CA ILE A 61 6.12 0.37 -4.32
C ILE A 61 7.12 0.60 -3.19
N ASN A 62 7.02 1.76 -2.55
CA ASN A 62 7.79 2.07 -1.35
C ASN A 62 6.94 1.78 -0.12
N CYS A 63 7.29 0.75 0.62
CA CYS A 63 6.54 0.26 1.78
C CYS A 63 7.48 -0.10 2.93
N SER A 64 6.92 -0.14 4.14
CA SER A 64 7.59 -0.67 5.33
C SER A 64 7.08 -2.08 5.64
N SER A 65 7.85 -2.82 6.45
CA SER A 65 7.40 -4.12 6.97
C SER A 65 6.02 -4.00 7.60
N ASN A 66 5.21 -5.05 7.44
CA ASN A 66 3.82 -5.17 7.88
C ASN A 66 2.79 -4.26 7.20
N ASN A 67 3.17 -3.33 6.31
CA ASN A 67 2.17 -2.60 5.54
C ASN A 67 1.31 -3.56 4.70
N ASN A 68 0.02 -3.26 4.62
CA ASN A 68 -0.92 -3.97 3.77
C ASN A 68 -0.94 -3.30 2.39
N ILE A 69 -0.52 -4.02 1.35
CA ILE A 69 -0.44 -3.46 -0.01
C ILE A 69 -1.63 -3.99 -0.83
N VAL A 70 -2.41 -3.08 -1.38
CA VAL A 70 -3.55 -3.40 -2.26
C VAL A 70 -3.29 -2.80 -3.62
N VAL A 71 -3.15 -3.66 -4.63
CA VAL A 71 -2.92 -3.23 -6.01
C VAL A 71 -4.11 -3.65 -6.87
N ASN A 72 -4.83 -2.65 -7.38
CA ASN A 72 -5.90 -2.86 -8.35
C ASN A 72 -5.31 -2.83 -9.76
N VAL A 73 -5.46 -3.93 -10.50
CA VAL A 73 -4.83 -4.12 -11.80
C VAL A 73 -5.88 -4.10 -12.92
N PHE A 74 -5.70 -3.17 -13.84
CA PHE A 74 -6.43 -3.10 -15.09
C PHE A 74 -5.56 -3.65 -16.21
N ASN A 75 -5.77 -4.92 -16.57
CA ASN A 75 -5.11 -5.53 -17.72
C ASN A 75 -5.75 -5.01 -19.01
N GLN A 76 -5.04 -4.16 -19.76
CA GLN A 76 -5.47 -3.63 -21.06
C GLN A 76 -4.65 -4.25 -22.21
N LEU A 77 -3.97 -5.37 -21.96
CA LEU A 77 -3.34 -6.17 -22.99
C LEU A 77 -4.38 -7.07 -23.67
N ASP A 78 -4.06 -7.55 -24.86
CA ASP A 78 -4.85 -8.58 -25.56
C ASP A 78 -4.51 -10.01 -25.08
N GLN A 79 -3.76 -10.13 -23.98
CA GLN A 79 -3.20 -11.37 -23.45
C GLN A 79 -3.38 -11.45 -21.93
N PRO A 80 -3.45 -12.67 -21.35
CA PRO A 80 -3.43 -12.84 -19.90
C PRO A 80 -2.08 -12.40 -19.32
N LEU A 81 -2.09 -11.90 -18.09
CA LEU A 81 -0.88 -11.52 -17.36
C LEU A 81 -0.86 -12.14 -15.96
N LEU A 82 0.36 -12.27 -15.42
CA LEU A 82 0.62 -12.73 -14.06
C LEU A 82 1.65 -11.80 -13.42
N PHE A 83 1.38 -11.35 -12.19
CA PHE A 83 2.37 -10.66 -11.37
C PHE A 83 2.97 -11.60 -10.33
N THR A 84 4.26 -11.44 -10.07
CA THR A 84 4.97 -12.06 -8.95
C THR A 84 5.58 -10.95 -8.10
N TRP A 85 5.64 -11.18 -6.79
CA TRP A 85 6.11 -10.18 -5.82
C TRP A 85 7.53 -10.53 -5.40
N SER A 86 8.49 -9.69 -5.79
CA SER A 86 9.88 -9.77 -5.32
C SER A 86 10.17 -8.62 -4.37
N VAL A 87 10.72 -8.94 -3.20
CA VAL A 87 11.06 -7.95 -2.17
C VAL A 87 12.52 -7.52 -2.35
N ARG A 88 12.77 -6.21 -2.30
CA ARG A 88 14.12 -5.65 -2.32
C ARG A 88 14.38 -4.85 -1.06
N SER A 89 15.37 -5.28 -0.26
CA SER A 89 15.82 -4.54 0.92
C SER A 89 16.60 -3.29 0.52
N PRO A 90 16.50 -2.18 1.29
CA PRO A 90 17.34 -1.01 1.09
C PRO A 90 18.83 -1.40 1.14
N GLY A 91 19.62 -0.99 0.14
CA GLY A 91 21.09 -1.19 0.11
C GLY A 91 21.62 -2.34 -0.76
N THR A 92 20.78 -3.11 -1.46
CA THR A 92 21.22 -4.18 -2.38
C THR A 92 21.27 -3.74 -3.85
N ALA A 93 21.73 -2.51 -4.11
CA ALA A 93 22.01 -2.05 -5.48
C ALA A 93 23.51 -2.23 -5.76
N GLY A 94 23.85 -3.31 -6.46
CA GLY A 94 25.00 -3.40 -7.35
C GLY A 94 24.54 -3.29 -8.79
#